data_AF-A0A8T3YCI5-F1
#
_entry.id   AF-A0A8T3YCI5-F1
#
_cell.length_a   1.000
_cell.length_b   1.000
_cell.length_c   1.000
_cell.angle_alpha   90.00
_cell.angle_beta   90.00
_cell.angle_gamma   90.00
#
_symmetry.space_group_name_H-M   'P 1'
#
loop_
_entity.id
_entity.type
_entity.pdbx_description
1 polymer ?
#
loop_
_entity_poly.entity_id
_entity_poly.type
_entity_poly.pdbx_seq_one_letter_code
_entity_poly.pdbx_strand_id
1 'polypeptide(L)'
;FYSIDSAQTKAYISDLSTKQTRATAIGVYNLTTGIVYLPASIIAGLLWKYLGPQYTFGFAALVSLIALIVFVVKMNTRIYSRA
;
A
#
# COMPACT_ATOMS: atom_id res chain seq x y z
N PHE A 1 -5.18 13.72 5.45
CA PHE A 1 -4.26 12.55 5.40
C PHE A 1 -4.30 11.82 4.06
N TYR A 2 -5.42 11.23 3.62
CA TYR A 2 -5.52 10.52 2.33
C TYR A 2 -5.19 11.38 1.08
N SER A 3 -5.55 12.66 1.11
CA SER A 3 -5.30 13.60 0.01
C SER A 3 -3.82 13.92 -0.22
N ILE A 4 -2.99 13.83 0.83
CA ILE A 4 -1.56 14.16 0.76
C ILE A 4 -0.79 13.00 0.12
N ASP A 5 -1.01 11.78 0.60
CA ASP A 5 -0.37 10.57 0.10
C ASP A 5 -0.73 10.29 -1.37
N SER A 6 -2.01 10.42 -1.72
CA SER A 6 -2.47 10.21 -3.09
C SER A 6 -1.99 11.29 -4.07
N ALA A 7 -1.81 12.54 -3.62
CA ALA A 7 -1.23 13.60 -4.43
C ALA A 7 0.27 13.39 -4.68
N GLN A 8 1.03 13.08 -3.61
CA GLN A 8 2.47 12.79 -3.71
C GLN A 8 2.74 11.59 -4.62
N THR A 9 1.99 10.49 -4.45
CA THR A 9 2.18 9.28 -5.25
C THR A 9 1.87 9.51 -6.73
N LYS A 10 0.80 10.24 -7.05
CA LYS A 10 0.47 10.58 -8.43
C LYS A 10 1.53 11.49 -9.06
N ALA A 11 2.06 12.47 -8.32
CA ALA A 11 3.17 13.31 -8.79
C ALA A 11 4.42 12.46 -9.11
N TYR A 12 4.78 11.55 -8.19
CA TYR A 12 5.91 10.65 -8.37
C TYR A 12 5.75 9.71 -9.60
N ILE A 13 4.57 9.11 -9.78
CA ILE A 13 4.27 8.31 -10.98
C ILE A 13 4.38 9.18 -12.23
N SER A 14 3.89 10.42 -12.14
CA SER A 14 3.88 11.37 -13.25
C SER A 14 5.30 11.74 -13.69
N ASP A 15 6.25 11.84 -12.76
CA ASP A 15 7.65 12.17 -13.03
C ASP A 15 8.41 11.00 -13.65
N LEU A 16 8.01 9.75 -13.34
CA LEU A 16 8.59 8.53 -13.91
C LEU A 16 8.02 8.18 -15.30
N SER A 17 6.84 8.68 -15.63
CA SER A 17 6.11 8.35 -16.87
C SER A 17 6.37 9.34 -18.01
N THR A 18 6.38 8.87 -19.25
CA THR A 18 6.42 9.73 -20.44
C THR A 18 5.05 10.36 -20.72
N LYS A 19 5.00 11.50 -21.45
CA LYS A 19 3.74 12.20 -21.75
C LYS A 19 2.67 11.29 -22.37
N GLN A 20 3.04 10.33 -23.21
CA GLN A 20 2.09 9.38 -23.79
C GLN A 20 1.58 8.31 -22.81
N THR A 21 2.35 7.92 -21.78
CA THR A 21 2.00 6.80 -20.88
C THR A 21 1.48 7.24 -19.52
N ARG A 22 1.56 8.53 -19.19
CA ARG A 22 1.15 9.09 -17.89
C ARG A 22 -0.29 8.74 -17.49
N ALA A 23 -1.24 8.87 -18.41
CA ALA A 23 -2.65 8.54 -18.15
C ALA A 23 -2.84 7.05 -17.83
N THR A 24 -2.18 6.17 -18.60
CA THR A 24 -2.19 4.72 -18.37
C THR A 24 -1.51 4.35 -17.06
N ALA A 25 -0.36 4.95 -16.73
CA ALA A 25 0.38 4.67 -15.50
C ALA A 25 -0.46 5.01 -14.26
N ILE A 26 -1.13 6.17 -14.25
CA ILE A 26 -2.05 6.56 -13.17
C ILE A 26 -3.29 5.65 -13.15
N GLY A 27 -3.82 5.28 -14.32
CA GLY A 27 -4.96 4.36 -14.42
C GLY A 27 -4.66 2.97 -13.84
N VAL A 28 -3.51 2.39 -14.20
CA VAL A 28 -3.04 1.10 -13.68
C VAL A 28 -2.82 1.18 -12.17
N TYR A 29 -2.19 2.25 -11.67
CA TYR A 29 -2.02 2.44 -10.22
C TYR A 29 -3.36 2.42 -9.47
N ASN A 30 -4.37 3.15 -9.96
CA ASN A 30 -5.69 3.18 -9.32
C ASN A 30 -6.39 1.82 -9.41
N LEU A 31 -6.26 1.11 -10.54
CA LEU A 31 -6.84 -0.22 -10.72
C LEU A 31 -6.21 -1.23 -9.77
N THR A 32 -4.88 -1.27 -9.68
CA THR A 32 -4.16 -2.13 -8.73
C THR A 32 -4.55 -1.79 -7.29
N THR A 33 -4.63 -0.50 -6.96
CA THR A 33 -5.07 -0.06 -5.63
C THR A 33 -6.48 -0.59 -5.33
N GLY A 34 -7.43 -0.40 -6.24
CA GLY A 34 -8.79 -0.92 -6.08
C GLY A 34 -8.85 -2.43 -5.91
N ILE A 35 -8.09 -3.18 -6.70
CA ILE A 35 -8.01 -4.66 -6.62
C ILE A 35 -7.45 -5.11 -5.26
N VAL A 36 -6.52 -4.38 -4.66
CA VAL A 36 -5.97 -4.71 -3.33
C VAL A 36 -6.93 -4.32 -2.21
N TYR A 37 -7.58 -3.16 -2.33
CA TYR A 37 -8.53 -2.68 -1.31
C TYR A 37 -9.81 -3.52 -1.22
N LEU A 38 -10.25 -4.10 -2.35
CA LEU A 38 -11.47 -4.90 -2.40
C LEU A 38 -11.43 -6.15 -1.47
N PRO A 39 -10.44 -7.06 -1.58
CA PRO A 39 -10.30 -8.18 -0.64
C PRO A 39 -9.94 -7.70 0.77
N ALA A 40 -9.19 -6.60 0.92
CA ALA A 40 -8.85 -6.06 2.24
C ALA A 40 -10.11 -5.64 3.02
N SER A 41 -11.05 -4.95 2.37
CA SER A 41 -12.34 -4.57 2.97
C SER A 41 -13.21 -5.79 3.29
N ILE A 42 -13.22 -6.81 2.43
CA ILE A 42 -13.95 -8.06 2.69
C ILE A 42 -13.39 -8.76 3.93
N ILE A 43 -12.06 -8.92 4.01
CA ILE A 43 -11.39 -9.56 5.16
C ILE A 43 -11.67 -8.76 6.44
N ALA A 44 -11.53 -7.43 6.40
CA ALA A 44 -11.82 -6.57 7.54
C ALA A 44 -13.29 -6.67 8.00
N GLY A 45 -14.23 -6.71 7.06
CA GLY A 45 -15.66 -6.87 7.35
C GLY A 45 -16.01 -8.24 7.92
N LEU A 46 -15.41 -9.31 7.40
CA LEU A 46 -15.59 -10.68 7.94
C LEU A 46 -15.01 -10.80 9.34
N LEU A 47 -13.79 -10.30 9.57
CA LEU A 47 -13.18 -10.25 10.90
C LEU A 47 -14.06 -9.49 11.89
N TRP A 48 -14.60 -8.34 11.47
CA TRP A 48 -15.45 -7.51 12.32
C TRP A 48 -16.76 -8.22 12.67
N LYS A 49 -17.39 -8.88 11.70
CA LYS A 49 -18.69 -9.56 11.87
C LYS A 49 -18.60 -10.82 12.74
N TYR A 50 -17.56 -11.64 12.56
CA TYR A 50 -17.48 -12.96 13.19
C TYR A 50 -16.65 -13.00 14.47
N LEU A 51 -15.63 -12.16 14.59
CA LEU A 51 -14.69 -12.18 15.73
C LEU A 51 -14.77 -10.89 16.56
N GLY A 52 -15.28 -9.81 15.97
CA GLY A 52 -15.47 -8.51 16.61
C GLY A 52 -14.34 -7.53 16.34
N PRO A 53 -14.50 -6.24 16.74
CA PRO A 53 -13.61 -5.14 16.35
C PRO A 53 -12.15 -5.35 16.76
N GLN A 54 -11.94 -5.94 17.94
CA GLN A 54 -10.61 -6.19 18.52
C GLN A 54 -9.71 -7.03 17.60
N TYR A 55 -10.27 -8.03 16.91
CA TYR A 55 -9.51 -8.89 16.00
C TYR A 55 -9.22 -8.20 14.67
N THR A 56 -10.12 -7.33 14.18
CA THR A 56 -9.86 -6.52 12.97
C THR A 56 -8.69 -5.57 13.19
N PHE A 57 -8.66 -4.87 14.34
CA PHE A 57 -7.55 -3.98 14.69
C PHE A 57 -6.26 -4.76 14.98
N GLY A 58 -6.33 -5.89 15.67
CA GLY A 58 -5.17 -6.75 15.91
C GLY A 58 -4.57 -7.29 14.61
N PHE A 59 -5.41 -7.72 13.67
CA PHE A 59 -4.99 -8.15 12.33
C PHE A 59 -4.31 -7.02 11.56
N ALA A 60 -4.90 -5.82 11.56
CA ALA A 60 -4.28 -4.65 10.92
C ALA A 60 -2.91 -4.33 11.54
N ALA A 61 -2.79 -4.37 12.87
CA ALA A 61 -1.53 -4.13 13.58
C ALA A 61 -0.45 -5.16 13.21
N LEU A 62 -0.80 -6.45 13.13
CA LEU A 62 0.12 -7.50 12.72
C LEU A 62 0.60 -7.30 11.28
N VAL A 63 -0.31 -6.98 10.35
CA VAL A 63 0.04 -6.69 8.95
C VAL A 63 0.96 -5.48 8.85
N SER A 64 0.70 -4.41 9.62
CA SER A 64 1.59 -3.24 9.68
C SER A 64 2.97 -3.57 10.25
N LEU A 65 3.06 -4.42 11.28
CA LEU A 65 4.33 -4.89 11.84
C LEU A 65 5.14 -5.71 10.83
N ILE A 66 4.49 -6.62 10.11
CA ILE A 66 5.14 -7.41 9.05
C ILE A 66 5.67 -6.48 7.96
N ALA A 67 4.87 -5.51 7.51
CA ALA A 67 5.29 -4.53 6.51
C ALA A 67 6.50 -3.70 6.96
N LEU A 68 6.52 -3.29 8.24
CA LEU A 68 7.66 -2.57 8.84
C LEU A 68 8.92 -3.44 8.84
N ILE A 69 8.83 -4.71 9.25
CA ILE A 69 9.97 -5.64 9.24
C ILE A 69 10.51 -5.80 7.82
N VAL A 70 9.64 -6.04 6.83
CA VAL A 70 10.04 -6.16 5.42
C VAL A 70 10.73 -4.88 4.92
N PHE A 71 10.20 -3.71 5.28
CA PHE A 71 10.78 -2.43 4.93
C PHE A 71 12.18 -2.26 5.53
N VAL A 72 12.35 -2.51 6.83
CA VAL A 72 13.64 -2.38 7.53
C VAL A 72 14.67 -3.36 6.97
N VAL A 73 14.29 -4.62 6.74
CA VAL A 73 15.19 -5.63 6.16
C VAL A 73 15.65 -5.21 4.77
N LYS A 74 14.71 -4.83 3.89
CA LYS A 74 15.05 -4.40 2.51
C LYS A 74 15.87 -3.11 2.49
N MET A 75 15.61 -2.19 3.41
CA MET A 75 16.38 -0.96 3.55
C MET A 75 17.82 -1.26 3.97
N ASN A 76 18.03 -2.14 4.94
CA ASN A 76 19.35 -2.54 5.40
C ASN A 76 20.17 -3.20 4.28
N THR A 77 19.57 -4.11 3.50
CA THR A 77 20.24 -4.74 2.34
C THR A 77 20.67 -3.72 1.28
N ARG A 78 19.88 -2.66 1.03
CA ARG A 78 20.23 -1.62 0.06
C ARG A 78 21.39 -0.74 0.51
N ILE A 79 21.58 -0.54 1.82
CA ILE A 79 22.68 0.27 2.36
C ILE A 79 24.01 -0.47 2.20
N TYR A 80 24.05 -1.77 2.52
CA TYR A 80 25.26 -2.60 2.37
C TYR A 80 25.70 -2.82 0.92
N SER A 81 24.77 -2.77 -0.03
CA SER A 81 25.10 -2.90 -1.46
C SER A 81 25.68 -1.62 -2.08
N ARG A 82 25.73 -0.49 -1.33
CA ARG A 82 26.26 0.80 -1.79
C ARG A 82 27.51 1.26 -1.02
N ALA A 83 28.02 0.46 -0.09
CA ALA A 83 29.30 0.65 0.58
C ALA A 83 30.35 -0.29 -0.04
#